data_AF-D3RPQ5-F1
#
_entry.id   AF-D3RPQ5-F1
#
_cell.length_a   1.000
_cell.length_b   1.000
_cell.length_c   1.000
_cell.angle_alpha   90.00
_cell.angle_beta   90.00
_cell.angle_gamma   90.00
#
_symmetry.space_group_name_H-M   'P 1'
#
loop_
_entity.id
_entity.type
_entity.pdbx_description
1 polymer ?
#
loop_
_entity_poly.entity_id
_entity_poly.type
_entity_poly.pdbx_seq_one_letter_code
_entity_poly.pdbx_strand_id
1 'polypeptide(L)'
;MRRGLDRDRIGHSTPMTATGHAVSTRSEFSLSLVRGVLLCLALCVPVLLVPLNAFGNPQTLWHEDEQRMRLGLKLFPVSIGALEAFESALGPDGRLLVLVAYEGPRNPALQVAAHFETAAKVRGHGLRVEVLSAADLDAYTGPRPGGIFIASVGLAPNRLRAWSERQRTLVFSPFDGAVEDGAVVGLHVTDRILPIVNLTQAERAGVRFKPYFLAEARHYESFDEIDRRANFLLNFAFFIQWPASAFDSASAPLRYCVLGNPELSASLQRTLAGERAAGRPLQLASVQEQTPWRRCHVLYLDHRVAESMSRVLAEVREAPVLTVGDTQDLVQAGGMVSLVRENGRLHPMINRETAARAGIQISSKLLRLATLVPESRTR
;
A
#
# COMPACT_ATOMS: atom_id res chain seq x y z
N MET A 1 34.53 58.23 32.12
CA MET A 1 35.90 58.74 32.40
C MET A 1 36.86 58.22 31.33
N ARG A 2 37.93 58.98 31.02
CA ARG A 2 39.13 58.64 30.21
C ARG A 2 38.98 57.62 29.07
N ARG A 3 38.94 58.11 27.83
CA ARG A 3 39.65 57.48 26.69
C ARG A 3 41.12 57.92 26.75
N GLY A 4 42.04 57.11 26.23
CA GLY A 4 43.44 57.47 25.97
C GLY A 4 43.77 57.32 24.49
N LEU A 5 44.67 58.16 23.97
CA LEU A 5 45.06 58.21 22.56
C LEU A 5 46.59 58.34 22.43
N ASP A 6 47.14 57.48 21.57
CA ASP A 6 48.20 57.72 20.56
C ASP A 6 49.61 58.24 20.96
N ARG A 7 50.62 57.76 20.18
CA ARG A 7 52.01 58.28 19.99
C ARG A 7 52.96 58.35 21.21
N ASP A 8 54.28 58.26 21.07
CA ASP A 8 55.26 58.44 19.94
C ASP A 8 56.46 57.43 20.18
N ARG A 9 57.48 57.12 19.34
CA ARG A 9 57.90 57.38 17.93
C ARG A 9 59.31 56.78 17.69
N ILE A 10 59.95 57.14 16.55
CA ILE A 10 61.38 57.01 16.18
C ILE A 10 61.77 55.64 15.55
N GLY A 11 62.37 55.55 14.35
CA GLY A 11 62.53 56.57 13.29
C GLY A 11 63.70 56.32 12.31
N HIS A 12 63.52 56.67 11.03
CA HIS A 12 64.54 56.93 9.97
C HIS A 12 65.52 55.78 9.55
N SER A 13 66.07 55.72 8.33
CA SER A 13 65.90 56.54 7.10
C SER A 13 66.25 55.78 5.79
N THR A 14 65.76 56.34 4.67
CA THR A 14 66.01 56.11 3.23
C THR A 14 67.47 56.37 2.77
N PRO A 15 67.91 56.18 1.47
CA PRO A 15 67.15 56.24 0.20
C PRO A 15 67.50 55.28 -1.01
N MET A 16 66.58 55.25 -1.99
CA MET A 16 66.66 55.32 -3.50
C MET A 16 67.85 54.69 -4.28
N THR A 17 67.75 54.21 -5.54
CA THR A 17 66.76 54.46 -6.64
C THR A 17 66.68 53.28 -7.67
N ALA A 18 65.76 53.34 -8.63
CA ALA A 18 65.55 52.42 -9.78
C ALA A 18 66.69 52.47 -10.85
N THR A 19 66.80 51.67 -11.93
CA THR A 19 65.87 50.84 -12.77
C THR A 19 66.59 49.56 -13.32
N GLY A 20 65.98 48.56 -13.97
CA GLY A 20 64.57 48.27 -14.31
C GLY A 20 64.32 47.81 -15.77
N HIS A 21 64.50 46.51 -16.09
CA HIS A 21 64.22 45.89 -17.42
C HIS A 21 63.74 44.43 -17.30
N ALA A 22 63.20 43.84 -18.38
CA ALA A 22 62.66 42.47 -18.44
C ALA A 22 62.95 41.76 -19.79
N VAL A 23 63.03 40.42 -19.80
CA VAL A 23 62.90 39.52 -20.98
C VAL A 23 62.77 38.06 -20.51
N SER A 24 62.30 37.14 -21.36
CA SER A 24 62.09 35.71 -21.03
C SER A 24 62.91 34.71 -21.87
N THR A 25 63.36 33.61 -21.24
CA THR A 25 63.48 32.24 -21.81
C THR A 25 63.52 31.25 -20.61
N ARG A 26 62.98 30.02 -20.60
CA ARG A 26 62.97 28.86 -21.53
C ARG A 26 64.31 28.11 -21.71
N SER A 27 64.55 27.12 -20.84
CA SER A 27 65.19 25.83 -21.14
C SER A 27 65.27 24.94 -19.86
N GLU A 28 65.71 23.68 -19.91
CA GLU A 28 65.14 22.48 -20.59
C GLU A 28 65.93 21.22 -20.13
N PHE A 29 65.29 20.04 -20.06
CA PHE A 29 65.91 18.69 -19.82
C PHE A 29 66.72 18.47 -18.49
N SER A 30 67.01 17.24 -18.02
CA SER A 30 66.22 15.98 -18.00
C SER A 30 66.89 14.89 -17.11
N LEU A 31 66.12 13.84 -16.81
CA LEU A 31 66.54 12.45 -16.50
C LEU A 31 67.25 12.09 -15.16
N SER A 32 67.04 10.81 -14.79
CA SER A 32 67.76 10.00 -13.81
C SER A 32 67.85 10.49 -12.34
N LEU A 33 66.76 10.35 -11.55
CA LEU A 33 66.82 9.75 -10.19
C LEU A 33 65.45 9.47 -9.48
N VAL A 34 64.55 8.61 -10.00
CA VAL A 34 63.60 7.82 -9.15
C VAL A 34 63.23 6.50 -9.86
N ARG A 35 64.13 5.50 -9.86
CA ARG A 35 63.82 4.12 -10.32
C ARG A 35 63.98 3.07 -9.22
N GLY A 36 63.92 3.51 -7.96
CA GLY A 36 64.25 2.72 -6.76
C GLY A 36 63.33 2.96 -5.54
N VAL A 37 62.10 3.44 -5.75
CA VAL A 37 61.06 3.57 -4.71
C VAL A 37 59.79 2.77 -5.09
N LEU A 38 59.91 1.87 -6.07
CA LEU A 38 58.82 1.03 -6.59
C LEU A 38 58.61 -0.29 -5.81
N LEU A 39 59.27 -0.44 -4.67
CA LEU A 39 59.14 -1.54 -3.72
C LEU A 39 59.01 -0.98 -2.30
N CYS A 40 58.33 -1.71 -1.41
CA CYS A 40 58.19 -1.44 0.03
C CYS A 40 57.26 -0.29 0.48
N LEU A 41 56.33 0.19 -0.37
CA LEU A 41 55.11 0.89 0.08
C LEU A 41 53.82 0.28 -0.50
N ALA A 42 53.84 -1.03 -0.73
CA ALA A 42 52.76 -1.81 -1.36
C ALA A 42 51.92 -2.62 -0.35
N LEU A 43 51.93 -2.25 0.93
CA LEU A 43 51.20 -2.92 2.02
C LEU A 43 50.58 -1.88 2.97
N CYS A 44 49.43 -2.22 3.55
CA CYS A 44 48.74 -1.47 4.61
C CYS A 44 48.08 -0.12 4.26
N VAL A 45 47.41 -0.02 3.11
CA VAL A 45 46.15 0.73 3.01
C VAL A 45 45.06 -0.21 2.49
N PRO A 46 44.13 -0.69 3.33
CA PRO A 46 42.92 -1.33 2.83
C PRO A 46 42.05 -0.23 2.21
N VAL A 47 42.00 -0.17 0.88
CA VAL A 47 41.05 0.70 0.17
C VAL A 47 39.66 0.20 0.51
N LEU A 48 38.96 0.94 1.37
CA LEU A 48 37.61 0.64 1.84
C LEU A 48 36.61 0.99 0.73
N LEU A 49 36.65 0.16 -0.34
CA LEU A 49 35.61 0.06 -1.36
C LEU A 49 34.34 -0.51 -0.72
N VAL A 50 33.68 0.32 0.08
CA VAL A 50 32.27 0.12 0.44
C VAL A 50 31.49 0.09 -0.88
N PRO A 51 30.79 -1.01 -1.21
CA PRO A 51 29.99 -1.04 -2.41
C PRO A 51 28.81 -0.07 -2.24
N LEU A 52 28.85 1.06 -2.95
CA LEU A 52 27.78 2.07 -2.99
C LEU A 52 26.53 1.59 -3.77
N ASN A 53 26.29 0.27 -3.80
CA ASN A 53 25.12 -0.37 -4.39
C ASN A 53 23.93 -0.35 -3.41
N ALA A 54 23.65 0.85 -2.87
CA ALA A 54 22.48 1.16 -2.04
C ALA A 54 21.69 2.38 -2.55
N PHE A 55 22.13 3.00 -3.64
CA PHE A 55 21.29 3.86 -4.47
C PHE A 55 20.70 3.00 -5.59
N GLY A 56 19.37 2.89 -5.63
CA GLY A 56 18.67 2.22 -6.72
C GLY A 56 19.03 2.87 -8.06
N ASN A 57 19.38 2.07 -9.05
CA ASN A 57 19.72 2.58 -10.38
C ASN A 57 18.49 3.30 -10.97
N PRO A 58 18.54 4.61 -11.29
CA PRO A 58 17.38 5.30 -11.84
C PRO A 58 16.86 4.67 -13.14
N GLN A 59 17.70 3.94 -13.88
CA GLN A 59 17.28 3.18 -15.05
C GLN A 59 16.40 1.96 -14.72
N THR A 60 16.54 1.31 -13.56
CA THR A 60 15.70 0.15 -13.21
C THR A 60 14.31 0.59 -12.77
N LEU A 61 14.22 1.68 -11.99
CA LEU A 61 12.94 2.31 -11.62
C LEU A 61 12.13 2.74 -12.85
N TRP A 62 12.77 3.42 -13.82
CA TRP A 62 12.12 3.77 -15.09
C TRP A 62 11.69 2.55 -15.90
N HIS A 63 12.46 1.45 -15.85
CA HIS A 63 12.10 0.24 -16.58
C HIS A 63 10.91 -0.49 -15.95
N GLU A 64 10.80 -0.50 -14.62
CA GLU A 64 9.63 -0.99 -13.89
C GLU A 64 8.40 -0.12 -14.20
N ASP A 65 8.51 1.21 -14.13
CA ASP A 65 7.43 2.14 -14.48
C ASP A 65 6.97 1.97 -15.94
N GLU A 66 7.88 1.79 -16.90
CA GLU A 66 7.54 1.48 -18.30
C GLU A 66 6.81 0.14 -18.44
N GLN A 67 7.22 -0.90 -17.72
CA GLN A 67 6.54 -2.20 -17.74
C GLN A 67 5.14 -2.08 -17.14
N ARG A 68 5.00 -1.44 -15.98
CA ARG A 68 3.71 -1.20 -15.31
C ARG A 68 2.78 -0.36 -16.19
N MET A 69 3.30 0.65 -16.87
CA MET A 69 2.56 1.44 -17.87
C MET A 69 1.99 0.54 -18.98
N ARG A 70 2.82 -0.29 -19.61
CA ARG A 70 2.40 -1.23 -20.69
C ARG A 70 1.37 -2.27 -20.22
N LEU A 71 1.36 -2.61 -18.93
CA LEU A 71 0.35 -3.48 -18.32
C LEU A 71 -0.94 -2.71 -17.99
N GLY A 72 -0.82 -1.49 -17.47
CA GLY A 72 -1.94 -0.58 -17.20
C GLY A 72 -2.77 -0.28 -18.45
N LEU A 73 -2.12 -0.03 -19.59
CA LEU A 73 -2.78 0.15 -20.88
C LEU A 73 -3.72 -1.02 -21.26
N LYS A 74 -3.39 -2.26 -20.85
CA LYS A 74 -4.21 -3.46 -21.09
C LYS A 74 -5.31 -3.62 -20.04
N LEU A 75 -5.01 -3.31 -18.78
CA LEU A 75 -5.91 -3.55 -17.64
C LEU A 75 -6.97 -2.46 -17.45
N PHE A 76 -6.68 -1.23 -17.84
CA PHE A 76 -7.61 -0.10 -17.71
C PHE A 76 -8.91 -0.28 -18.53
N PRO A 77 -8.87 -0.66 -19.83
CA PRO A 77 -10.09 -0.99 -20.59
C PRO A 77 -10.94 -2.10 -19.96
N VAL A 78 -10.31 -3.12 -19.37
CA VAL A 78 -11.00 -4.20 -18.65
C VAL A 78 -11.68 -3.67 -17.38
N SER A 79 -10.97 -2.82 -16.62
CA SER A 79 -11.47 -2.20 -15.39
C SER A 79 -12.68 -1.30 -15.63
N ILE A 80 -12.68 -0.52 -16.74
CA ILE A 80 -13.85 0.25 -17.17
C ILE A 80 -14.99 -0.68 -17.63
N GLY A 81 -14.69 -1.73 -18.41
CA GLY A 81 -15.70 -2.68 -18.89
C GLY A 81 -16.42 -3.44 -17.75
N ALA A 82 -15.74 -3.60 -16.61
CA ALA A 82 -16.27 -4.16 -15.39
C ALA A 82 -17.23 -3.24 -14.61
N LEU A 83 -17.34 -1.95 -14.95
CA LEU A 83 -18.28 -1.05 -14.28
C LEU A 83 -19.74 -1.43 -14.55
N GLU A 84 -20.58 -1.32 -13.52
CA GLU A 84 -22.04 -1.50 -13.64
C GLU A 84 -22.69 -0.39 -14.46
N ALA A 85 -22.32 0.86 -14.19
CA ALA A 85 -22.92 2.06 -14.79
C ALA A 85 -22.21 2.52 -16.07
N PHE A 86 -21.48 1.63 -16.75
CA PHE A 86 -20.65 1.93 -17.93
C PHE A 86 -21.42 2.70 -19.02
N GLU A 87 -22.63 2.23 -19.34
CA GLU A 87 -23.50 2.80 -20.37
C GLU A 87 -23.86 4.27 -20.10
N SER A 88 -23.84 4.73 -18.84
CA SER A 88 -24.13 6.13 -18.46
C SER A 88 -23.00 7.12 -18.75
N ALA A 89 -21.84 6.65 -19.24
CA ALA A 89 -20.68 7.48 -19.57
C ALA A 89 -20.34 7.48 -21.08
N LEU A 90 -21.19 6.90 -21.92
CA LEU A 90 -21.07 6.97 -23.38
C LEU A 90 -21.49 8.36 -23.88
N GLY A 91 -20.69 8.93 -24.79
CA GLY A 91 -21.00 10.19 -25.47
C GLY A 91 -22.07 10.04 -26.55
N PRO A 92 -22.59 11.18 -27.09
CA PRO A 92 -23.58 11.16 -28.17
C PRO A 92 -23.10 10.48 -29.47
N ASP A 93 -21.78 10.36 -29.66
CA ASP A 93 -21.13 9.65 -30.77
C ASP A 93 -20.92 8.15 -30.48
N GLY A 94 -21.46 7.62 -29.38
CA GLY A 94 -21.32 6.24 -28.95
C GLY A 94 -19.92 5.85 -28.47
N ARG A 95 -18.99 6.80 -28.33
CA ARG A 95 -17.65 6.57 -27.79
C ARG A 95 -17.58 6.91 -26.31
N LEU A 96 -16.64 6.27 -25.61
CA LEU A 96 -16.38 6.58 -24.21
C LEU A 96 -15.31 7.67 -24.09
N LEU A 97 -15.58 8.72 -23.30
CA LEU A 97 -14.54 9.69 -22.94
C LEU A 97 -13.57 9.08 -21.91
N VAL A 98 -12.29 9.15 -22.20
CA VAL A 98 -11.19 8.86 -21.27
C VAL A 98 -10.34 10.12 -21.10
N LEU A 99 -10.04 10.49 -19.84
CA LEU A 99 -9.04 11.52 -19.55
C LEU A 99 -7.71 10.85 -19.25
N VAL A 100 -6.63 11.32 -19.87
CA VAL A 100 -5.26 10.91 -19.56
C VAL A 100 -4.59 12.07 -18.82
N ALA A 101 -4.34 11.87 -17.53
CA ALA A 101 -3.81 12.87 -16.62
C ALA A 101 -2.29 12.71 -16.43
N TYR A 102 -1.55 13.82 -16.40
CA TYR A 102 -0.11 13.81 -16.14
C TYR A 102 0.38 15.01 -15.33
N GLU A 103 1.50 14.84 -14.64
CA GLU A 103 2.29 15.88 -14.01
C GLU A 103 3.73 15.82 -14.58
N GLY A 104 4.37 16.97 -14.79
CA GLY A 104 5.66 17.02 -15.47
C GLY A 104 5.57 16.76 -16.99
N PRO A 105 6.36 15.84 -17.58
CA PRO A 105 6.44 15.65 -19.04
C PRO A 105 5.14 15.19 -19.70
N ARG A 106 4.71 15.89 -20.77
CA ARG A 106 3.50 15.55 -21.54
C ARG A 106 3.66 14.34 -22.49
N ASN A 107 4.89 14.02 -22.90
CA ASN A 107 5.14 13.04 -23.96
C ASN A 107 4.67 11.60 -23.63
N PRO A 108 4.85 11.05 -22.42
CA PRO A 108 4.28 9.74 -22.06
C PRO A 108 2.75 9.72 -22.17
N ALA A 109 2.08 10.78 -21.71
CA ALA A 109 0.62 10.91 -21.77
C ALA A 109 0.08 10.94 -23.22
N LEU A 110 0.83 11.52 -24.16
CA LEU A 110 0.49 11.49 -25.58
C LEU A 110 0.62 10.08 -26.19
N GLN A 111 1.62 9.29 -25.77
CA GLN A 111 1.76 7.89 -26.20
C GLN A 111 0.63 7.00 -25.65
N VAL A 112 0.26 7.20 -24.38
CA VAL A 112 -0.90 6.57 -23.74
C VAL A 112 -2.20 6.88 -24.50
N ALA A 113 -2.43 8.15 -24.84
CA ALA A 113 -3.62 8.56 -25.60
C ALA A 113 -3.64 7.95 -27.01
N ALA A 114 -2.54 8.02 -27.75
CA ALA A 114 -2.44 7.42 -29.09
C ALA A 114 -2.71 5.90 -29.07
N HIS A 115 -2.26 5.18 -28.04
CA HIS A 115 -2.60 3.77 -27.84
C HIS A 115 -4.11 3.57 -27.62
N PHE A 116 -4.72 4.37 -26.74
CA PHE A 116 -6.15 4.25 -26.43
C PHE A 116 -7.06 4.62 -27.61
N GLU A 117 -6.70 5.59 -28.45
CA GLU A 117 -7.50 5.95 -29.64
C GLU A 117 -7.38 4.93 -30.79
N THR A 118 -6.24 4.24 -30.92
CA THR A 118 -5.98 3.33 -32.04
C THR A 118 -6.28 1.85 -31.75
N ALA A 119 -5.95 1.38 -30.54
CA ALA A 119 -5.97 -0.05 -30.21
C ALA A 119 -7.06 -0.45 -29.20
N ALA A 120 -7.50 0.45 -28.32
CA ALA A 120 -8.39 0.10 -27.23
C ALA A 120 -9.88 0.27 -27.58
N LYS A 121 -10.68 -0.69 -27.11
CA LYS A 121 -12.15 -0.64 -27.10
C LYS A 121 -12.67 -1.18 -25.77
N VAL A 122 -13.76 -0.63 -25.27
CA VAL A 122 -14.44 -1.14 -24.07
C VAL A 122 -15.84 -1.61 -24.45
N ARG A 123 -16.11 -2.91 -24.26
CA ARG A 123 -17.39 -3.56 -24.61
C ARG A 123 -17.83 -3.28 -26.07
N GLY A 124 -16.88 -3.14 -26.98
CA GLY A 124 -17.09 -2.82 -28.40
C GLY A 124 -17.01 -1.33 -28.75
N HIS A 125 -17.21 -0.44 -27.78
CA HIS A 125 -17.15 1.02 -27.97
C HIS A 125 -15.71 1.50 -28.12
N GLY A 126 -15.47 2.40 -29.09
CA GLY A 126 -14.20 3.11 -29.23
C GLY A 126 -14.03 4.19 -28.15
N LEU A 127 -12.79 4.62 -27.95
CA LEU A 127 -12.45 5.68 -27.00
C LEU A 127 -12.35 7.04 -27.71
N ARG A 128 -12.58 8.11 -26.93
CA ARG A 128 -12.29 9.51 -27.27
C ARG A 128 -11.42 10.04 -26.14
N VAL A 129 -10.20 10.51 -26.44
CA VAL A 129 -9.21 10.78 -25.38
C VAL A 129 -8.91 12.27 -25.26
N GLU A 130 -8.87 12.77 -24.02
CA GLU A 130 -8.42 14.13 -23.69
C GLU A 130 -7.17 14.05 -22.81
N VAL A 131 -6.06 14.69 -23.23
CA VAL A 131 -4.78 14.69 -22.49
C VAL A 131 -4.62 16.00 -21.73
N LEU A 132 -4.77 15.93 -20.40
CA LEU A 132 -4.84 17.06 -19.47
C LEU A 132 -3.66 17.04 -18.49
N SER A 133 -3.11 18.21 -18.16
CA SER A 133 -2.21 18.28 -17.01
C SER A 133 -3.00 18.12 -15.70
N ALA A 134 -2.28 17.82 -14.62
CA ALA A 134 -2.88 17.71 -13.29
C ALA A 134 -3.62 19.00 -12.87
N ALA A 135 -3.10 20.18 -13.23
CA ALA A 135 -3.75 21.46 -12.96
C ALA A 135 -5.04 21.66 -13.80
N ASP A 136 -5.04 21.22 -15.06
CA ASP A 136 -6.24 21.28 -15.91
C ASP A 136 -7.34 20.34 -15.40
N LEU A 137 -6.96 19.15 -14.91
CA LEU A 137 -7.88 18.18 -14.32
C LEU A 137 -8.37 18.59 -12.93
N ASP A 138 -7.55 19.32 -12.16
CA ASP A 138 -8.00 20.00 -10.94
C ASP A 138 -9.12 21.01 -11.25
N ALA A 139 -9.10 21.66 -12.41
CA ALA A 139 -10.11 22.62 -12.88
C ALA A 139 -11.22 22.05 -13.81
N TYR A 140 -11.24 20.75 -14.10
CA TYR A 140 -12.09 20.19 -15.16
C TYR A 140 -13.61 20.26 -14.88
N THR A 141 -14.32 20.95 -15.76
CA THR A 141 -15.79 21.14 -15.77
C THR A 141 -16.48 20.54 -17.00
N GLY A 142 -15.77 19.72 -17.78
CA GLY A 142 -16.28 19.06 -18.98
C GLY A 142 -17.24 17.89 -18.70
N PRO A 143 -17.68 17.15 -19.74
CA PRO A 143 -18.59 16.02 -19.58
C PRO A 143 -17.96 14.88 -18.77
N ARG A 144 -18.78 14.16 -18.00
CA ARG A 144 -18.35 13.06 -17.12
C ARG A 144 -17.58 11.98 -17.92
N PRO A 145 -16.30 11.71 -17.60
CA PRO A 145 -15.52 10.67 -18.27
C PRO A 145 -15.86 9.26 -17.76
N GLY A 146 -15.76 8.26 -18.64
CA GLY A 146 -15.91 6.84 -18.31
C GLY A 146 -14.72 6.24 -17.55
N GLY A 147 -13.60 6.96 -17.50
CA GLY A 147 -12.48 6.69 -16.61
C GLY A 147 -11.36 7.71 -16.79
N ILE A 148 -10.51 7.83 -15.77
CA ILE A 148 -9.31 8.66 -15.76
C ILE A 148 -8.10 7.72 -15.65
N PHE A 149 -7.11 7.89 -16.53
CA PHE A 149 -5.86 7.13 -16.51
C PHE A 149 -4.69 8.03 -16.12
N ILE A 150 -3.86 7.57 -15.19
CA ILE A 150 -2.66 8.27 -14.73
C ILE A 150 -1.45 7.88 -15.57
N ALA A 151 -0.84 8.87 -16.24
CA ALA A 151 0.31 8.68 -17.15
C ALA A 151 1.67 9.10 -16.55
N SER A 152 1.73 9.51 -15.28
CA SER A 152 2.96 9.93 -14.58
C SER A 152 2.96 9.53 -13.11
N VAL A 153 4.14 9.23 -12.55
CA VAL A 153 4.38 9.14 -11.11
C VAL A 153 4.31 10.50 -10.40
N GLY A 154 4.29 10.52 -9.07
CA GLY A 154 4.54 11.72 -8.25
C GLY A 154 3.36 12.67 -8.02
N LEU A 155 2.16 12.32 -8.49
CA LEU A 155 0.93 13.08 -8.24
C LEU A 155 0.57 13.11 -6.75
N ALA A 156 0.21 14.28 -6.21
CA ALA A 156 -0.15 14.45 -4.81
C ALA A 156 -1.36 13.56 -4.39
N PRO A 157 -1.34 12.84 -3.25
CA PRO A 157 -2.32 11.79 -2.96
C PRO A 157 -3.79 12.22 -3.01
N ASN A 158 -4.10 13.34 -2.34
CA ASN A 158 -5.45 13.92 -2.26
C ASN A 158 -6.07 14.25 -3.64
N ARG A 159 -5.23 14.42 -4.67
CA ARG A 159 -5.65 14.73 -6.05
C ARG A 159 -6.37 13.55 -6.71
N LEU A 160 -5.84 12.34 -6.59
CA LEU A 160 -6.45 11.11 -7.15
C LEU A 160 -7.84 10.84 -6.54
N ARG A 161 -7.92 11.04 -5.22
CA ARG A 161 -9.17 11.00 -4.44
C ARG A 161 -10.19 12.04 -4.92
N ALA A 162 -9.78 13.31 -4.97
CA ALA A 162 -10.64 14.41 -5.40
C ALA A 162 -11.09 14.31 -6.88
N TRP A 163 -10.29 13.69 -7.75
CA TRP A 163 -10.67 13.46 -9.14
C TRP A 163 -11.74 12.37 -9.28
N SER A 164 -11.54 11.21 -8.63
CA SER A 164 -12.52 10.12 -8.67
C SER A 164 -13.86 10.52 -8.05
N GLU A 165 -13.85 11.26 -6.93
CA GLU A 165 -15.05 11.75 -6.25
C GLU A 165 -15.80 12.83 -7.05
N ARG A 166 -15.12 13.87 -7.54
CA ARG A 166 -15.78 14.96 -8.29
C ARG A 166 -16.30 14.51 -9.66
N GLN A 167 -15.50 13.74 -10.40
CA GLN A 167 -15.88 13.24 -11.73
C GLN A 167 -16.74 11.96 -11.67
N ARG A 168 -16.98 11.42 -10.47
CA ARG A 168 -17.77 10.20 -10.21
C ARG A 168 -17.37 9.04 -11.13
N THR A 169 -16.09 8.74 -11.18
CA THR A 169 -15.51 7.75 -12.11
C THR A 169 -14.28 7.07 -11.52
N LEU A 170 -13.83 5.97 -12.14
CA LEU A 170 -12.60 5.33 -11.70
C LEU A 170 -11.39 6.19 -12.12
N VAL A 171 -10.48 6.40 -11.16
CA VAL A 171 -9.10 6.82 -11.43
C VAL A 171 -8.25 5.56 -11.40
N PHE A 172 -7.55 5.26 -12.51
CA PHE A 172 -6.65 4.13 -12.64
C PHE A 172 -5.19 4.61 -12.66
N SER A 173 -4.34 3.99 -11.85
CA SER A 173 -2.89 4.24 -11.90
C SER A 173 -2.10 2.92 -11.98
N PRO A 174 -1.17 2.76 -12.95
CA PRO A 174 -0.31 1.58 -13.01
C PRO A 174 0.82 1.57 -11.96
N PHE A 175 1.12 2.73 -11.38
CA PHE A 175 2.27 2.98 -10.51
C PHE A 175 2.04 2.50 -9.07
N ASP A 176 3.11 2.14 -8.35
CA ASP A 176 3.03 1.77 -6.93
C ASP A 176 2.61 2.96 -6.05
N GLY A 177 2.03 2.66 -4.88
CA GLY A 177 1.54 3.67 -3.91
C GLY A 177 0.29 4.42 -4.33
N ALA A 178 -0.08 4.40 -5.61
CA ALA A 178 -1.15 5.24 -6.13
C ALA A 178 -2.56 4.82 -5.64
N VAL A 179 -2.76 3.59 -5.18
CA VAL A 179 -4.06 3.07 -4.71
C VAL A 179 -4.27 3.38 -3.23
N GLU A 180 -3.17 3.36 -2.48
CA GLU A 180 -2.99 3.88 -1.12
C GLU A 180 -3.35 5.37 -1.09
N ASP A 181 -2.77 6.12 -2.03
CA ASP A 181 -2.93 7.55 -2.19
C ASP A 181 -4.38 7.97 -2.55
N GLY A 182 -5.07 7.18 -3.38
CA GLY A 182 -6.49 7.38 -3.67
C GLY A 182 -6.93 7.13 -5.10
N ALA A 183 -6.16 6.41 -5.92
CA ALA A 183 -6.70 5.79 -7.13
C ALA A 183 -7.76 4.74 -6.75
N VAL A 184 -8.77 4.56 -7.60
CA VAL A 184 -9.83 3.56 -7.43
C VAL A 184 -9.32 2.17 -7.82
N VAL A 185 -8.46 2.11 -8.84
CA VAL A 185 -7.84 0.87 -9.35
C VAL A 185 -6.36 1.10 -9.62
N GLY A 186 -5.54 0.08 -9.38
CA GLY A 186 -4.16 0.03 -9.86
C GLY A 186 -3.67 -1.37 -10.14
N LEU A 187 -2.35 -1.54 -10.18
CA LEU A 187 -1.68 -2.74 -10.69
C LEU A 187 -0.91 -3.47 -9.57
N HIS A 188 -1.34 -4.69 -9.23
CA HIS A 188 -0.61 -5.61 -8.37
C HIS A 188 0.15 -6.63 -9.23
N VAL A 189 1.45 -6.78 -8.99
CA VAL A 189 2.34 -7.65 -9.77
C VAL A 189 3.02 -8.64 -8.84
N THR A 190 2.73 -9.93 -9.03
CA THR A 190 3.37 -11.07 -8.36
C THR A 190 3.81 -12.09 -9.41
N ASP A 191 3.64 -13.39 -9.16
CA ASP A 191 3.56 -14.45 -10.18
C ASP A 191 2.50 -14.17 -11.26
N ARG A 192 1.50 -13.33 -10.95
CA ARG A 192 0.41 -12.90 -11.84
C ARG A 192 0.22 -11.39 -11.78
N ILE A 193 -0.45 -10.86 -12.79
CA ILE A 193 -0.79 -9.45 -12.90
C ILE A 193 -2.28 -9.31 -12.60
N LEU A 194 -2.63 -8.67 -11.48
CA LEU A 194 -4.00 -8.52 -11.01
C LEU A 194 -4.36 -7.03 -10.85
N PRO A 195 -5.63 -6.65 -11.08
CA PRO A 195 -6.11 -5.36 -10.60
C PRO A 195 -6.11 -5.36 -9.06
N ILE A 196 -5.64 -4.26 -8.47
CA ILE A 196 -5.91 -3.94 -7.07
C ILE A 196 -6.94 -2.81 -7.01
N VAL A 197 -7.99 -2.98 -6.20
CA VAL A 197 -9.17 -2.10 -6.18
C VAL A 197 -9.39 -1.52 -4.78
N ASN A 198 -9.39 -0.20 -4.66
CA ASN A 198 -9.75 0.50 -3.43
C ASN A 198 -11.27 0.63 -3.36
N LEU A 199 -11.93 -0.39 -2.80
CA LEU A 199 -13.40 -0.46 -2.69
C LEU A 199 -13.99 0.74 -1.93
N THR A 200 -13.33 1.19 -0.86
CA THR A 200 -13.71 2.37 -0.08
C THR A 200 -13.64 3.65 -0.92
N GLN A 201 -12.70 3.76 -1.87
CA GLN A 201 -12.63 4.88 -2.80
C GLN A 201 -13.62 4.74 -3.96
N ALA A 202 -13.89 3.52 -4.43
CA ALA A 202 -14.94 3.25 -5.41
C ALA A 202 -16.32 3.69 -4.88
N GLU A 203 -16.65 3.33 -3.64
CA GLU A 203 -17.89 3.73 -2.96
C GLU A 203 -18.03 5.27 -2.89
N ARG A 204 -16.98 5.97 -2.44
CA ARG A 204 -16.95 7.45 -2.40
C ARG A 204 -17.11 8.09 -3.78
N ALA A 205 -16.50 7.51 -4.81
CA ALA A 205 -16.64 7.94 -6.20
C ALA A 205 -18.01 7.60 -6.83
N GLY A 206 -18.89 6.86 -6.14
CA GLY A 206 -20.14 6.36 -6.72
C GLY A 206 -19.91 5.33 -7.83
N VAL A 207 -18.78 4.61 -7.77
CA VAL A 207 -18.33 3.63 -8.75
C VAL A 207 -18.60 2.24 -8.20
N ARG A 208 -19.25 1.37 -9.00
CA ARG A 208 -19.48 -0.03 -8.66
C ARG A 208 -19.03 -0.96 -9.78
N PHE A 209 -18.38 -2.06 -9.39
CA PHE A 209 -17.86 -3.09 -10.27
C PHE A 209 -18.72 -4.35 -10.22
N LYS A 210 -18.85 -5.03 -11.36
CA LYS A 210 -19.55 -6.31 -11.47
C LYS A 210 -18.84 -7.39 -10.63
N PRO A 211 -19.57 -8.30 -9.95
CA PRO A 211 -18.98 -9.24 -8.98
C PRO A 211 -17.81 -10.08 -9.50
N TYR A 212 -17.84 -10.53 -10.76
CA TYR A 212 -16.74 -11.33 -11.34
C TYR A 212 -15.40 -10.59 -11.37
N PHE A 213 -15.40 -9.26 -11.51
CA PHE A 213 -14.16 -8.48 -11.50
C PHE A 213 -13.61 -8.34 -10.08
N LEU A 214 -14.50 -8.27 -9.08
CA LEU A 214 -14.11 -8.22 -7.67
C LEU A 214 -13.63 -9.58 -7.14
N ALA A 215 -14.05 -10.70 -7.75
CA ALA A 215 -13.52 -12.03 -7.43
C ALA A 215 -12.06 -12.22 -7.89
N GLU A 216 -11.69 -11.66 -9.05
CA GLU A 216 -10.32 -11.74 -9.60
C GLU A 216 -9.39 -10.63 -9.09
N ALA A 217 -9.94 -9.55 -8.52
CA ALA A 217 -9.17 -8.41 -8.03
C ALA A 217 -8.60 -8.63 -6.63
N ARG A 218 -7.39 -8.13 -6.39
CA ARG A 218 -6.95 -7.78 -5.03
C ARG A 218 -7.82 -6.63 -4.51
N HIS A 219 -8.23 -6.68 -3.26
CA HIS A 219 -8.88 -5.53 -2.62
C HIS A 219 -7.82 -4.77 -1.82
N TYR A 220 -7.72 -3.46 -2.05
CA TYR A 220 -6.89 -2.61 -1.21
C TYR A 220 -7.58 -2.34 0.12
N GLU A 221 -6.83 -2.45 1.22
CA GLU A 221 -7.30 -2.16 2.56
C GLU A 221 -6.41 -1.06 3.14
N SER A 222 -7.01 0.05 3.61
CA SER A 222 -6.22 1.14 4.16
C SER A 222 -5.63 0.76 5.52
N PHE A 223 -4.47 1.33 5.87
CA PHE A 223 -3.88 1.18 7.20
C PHE A 223 -4.88 1.52 8.33
N ASP A 224 -5.73 2.50 8.10
CA ASP A 224 -6.83 2.92 8.98
C ASP A 224 -7.96 1.87 9.10
N GLU A 225 -8.22 1.06 8.07
CA GLU A 225 -9.12 -0.09 8.18
C GLU A 225 -8.44 -1.32 8.82
N ILE A 226 -7.16 -1.55 8.52
CA ILE A 226 -6.35 -2.61 9.13
C ILE A 226 -6.22 -2.36 10.64
N ASP A 227 -5.90 -1.13 11.06
CA ASP A 227 -5.85 -0.73 12.47
C ASP A 227 -7.25 -0.79 13.12
N ARG A 228 -8.35 -0.46 12.42
CA ARG A 228 -9.71 -0.74 12.93
C ARG A 228 -9.97 -2.23 13.14
N ARG A 229 -9.52 -3.09 12.22
CA ARG A 229 -9.72 -4.54 12.32
C ARG A 229 -8.89 -5.15 13.46
N ALA A 230 -7.65 -4.69 13.65
CA ALA A 230 -6.85 -5.02 14.83
C ALA A 230 -7.54 -4.60 16.13
N ASN A 231 -8.15 -3.41 16.17
CA ASN A 231 -8.96 -2.97 17.31
C ASN A 231 -10.22 -3.83 17.53
N PHE A 232 -10.90 -4.32 16.49
CA PHE A 232 -11.99 -5.29 16.66
C PHE A 232 -11.49 -6.61 17.29
N LEU A 233 -10.35 -7.13 16.82
CA LEU A 233 -9.73 -8.35 17.36
C LEU A 233 -9.31 -8.19 18.84
N LEU A 234 -8.68 -7.06 19.21
CA LEU A 234 -8.43 -6.69 20.61
C LEU A 234 -9.74 -6.69 21.43
N ASN A 235 -10.77 -5.99 20.94
CA ASN A 235 -12.04 -5.83 21.64
C ASN A 235 -12.74 -7.17 21.95
N PHE A 236 -12.60 -8.19 21.10
CA PHE A 236 -13.19 -9.50 21.35
C PHE A 236 -12.75 -10.13 22.68
N ALA A 237 -11.52 -9.90 23.15
CA ALA A 237 -11.05 -10.42 24.44
C ALA A 237 -11.83 -9.85 25.66
N PHE A 238 -12.52 -8.72 25.51
CA PHE A 238 -13.36 -8.10 26.56
C PHE A 238 -14.85 -8.43 26.43
N PHE A 239 -15.30 -8.92 25.28
CA PHE A 239 -16.71 -9.21 24.99
C PHE A 239 -17.04 -10.69 24.83
N ILE A 240 -16.05 -11.57 24.93
CA ILE A 240 -16.16 -13.02 24.72
C ILE A 240 -15.52 -13.75 25.90
N GLN A 241 -16.15 -14.85 26.32
CA GLN A 241 -15.70 -15.70 27.41
C GLN A 241 -15.41 -17.10 26.88
N TRP A 242 -14.16 -17.54 27.07
CA TRP A 242 -13.68 -18.87 26.73
C TRP A 242 -13.85 -19.82 27.92
N PRO A 243 -14.07 -21.14 27.69
CA PRO A 243 -14.09 -22.11 28.77
C PRO A 243 -12.70 -22.22 29.43
N ALA A 244 -12.65 -22.63 30.70
CA ALA A 244 -11.37 -22.74 31.42
C ALA A 244 -10.38 -23.71 30.76
N SER A 245 -10.90 -24.74 30.08
CA SER A 245 -10.15 -25.71 29.27
C SER A 245 -9.48 -25.16 28.01
N ALA A 246 -9.72 -23.90 27.64
CA ALA A 246 -9.01 -23.24 26.54
C ALA A 246 -7.57 -22.84 26.90
N PHE A 247 -7.24 -22.75 28.20
CA PHE A 247 -5.98 -22.16 28.68
C PHE A 247 -5.12 -23.18 29.43
N ASP A 248 -3.82 -23.24 29.10
CA ASP A 248 -2.83 -24.09 29.78
C ASP A 248 -2.71 -23.79 31.30
N SER A 249 -3.07 -22.58 31.74
CA SER A 249 -3.07 -22.17 33.16
C SER A 249 -3.97 -20.96 33.42
N ALA A 250 -4.11 -20.55 34.68
CA ALA A 250 -4.79 -19.30 35.06
C ALA A 250 -4.08 -18.02 34.59
N SER A 251 -2.75 -18.07 34.38
CA SER A 251 -1.92 -16.92 33.95
C SER A 251 -1.54 -16.95 32.47
N ALA A 252 -1.83 -18.05 31.76
CA ALA A 252 -1.51 -18.24 30.34
C ALA A 252 -2.07 -17.10 29.47
N PRO A 253 -1.33 -16.68 28.42
CA PRO A 253 -1.75 -15.61 27.51
C PRO A 253 -2.98 -16.01 26.70
N LEU A 254 -3.82 -15.03 26.38
CA LEU A 254 -4.84 -15.19 25.34
C LEU A 254 -4.13 -14.98 23.99
N ARG A 255 -3.98 -16.09 23.24
CA ARG A 255 -3.16 -16.13 22.01
C ARG A 255 -4.00 -15.78 20.78
N TYR A 256 -3.50 -14.86 19.97
CA TYR A 256 -4.03 -14.50 18.66
C TYR A 256 -3.21 -15.16 17.56
N CYS A 257 -3.86 -15.52 16.45
CA CYS A 257 -3.23 -16.03 15.24
C CYS A 257 -3.85 -15.33 14.02
N VAL A 258 -3.04 -15.05 13.00
CA VAL A 258 -3.46 -14.30 11.80
C VAL A 258 -2.90 -15.01 10.57
N LEU A 259 -3.76 -15.67 9.81
CA LEU A 259 -3.40 -16.39 8.60
C LEU A 259 -3.75 -15.54 7.36
N GLY A 260 -2.75 -15.19 6.56
CA GLY A 260 -2.91 -14.52 5.26
C GLY A 260 -2.77 -12.99 5.26
N ASN A 261 -2.51 -12.35 6.41
CA ASN A 261 -2.45 -10.88 6.51
C ASN A 261 -1.25 -10.39 7.35
N PRO A 262 -0.07 -10.18 6.74
CA PRO A 262 1.12 -9.63 7.41
C PRO A 262 0.90 -8.22 7.97
N GLU A 263 0.15 -7.37 7.29
CA GLU A 263 -0.10 -5.97 7.65
C GLU A 263 -0.98 -5.87 8.90
N LEU A 264 -2.06 -6.68 8.95
CA LEU A 264 -2.88 -6.88 10.14
C LEU A 264 -2.12 -7.57 11.26
N SER A 265 -1.17 -8.46 10.96
CA SER A 265 -0.28 -9.04 11.98
C SER A 265 0.57 -7.96 12.64
N ALA A 266 1.21 -7.10 11.84
CA ALA A 266 2.02 -5.98 12.34
C ALA A 266 1.19 -4.88 13.03
N SER A 267 -0.06 -4.69 12.61
CA SER A 267 -1.03 -3.83 13.32
C SER A 267 -1.43 -4.43 14.66
N LEU A 268 -1.95 -5.65 14.66
CA LEU A 268 -2.40 -6.35 15.87
C LEU A 268 -1.26 -6.52 16.88
N GLN A 269 -0.02 -6.77 16.45
CA GLN A 269 1.14 -6.82 17.35
C GLN A 269 1.36 -5.50 18.11
N ARG A 270 1.14 -4.35 17.45
CA ARG A 270 1.15 -3.03 18.13
C ARG A 270 -0.06 -2.87 19.04
N THR A 271 -1.26 -3.23 18.56
CA THR A 271 -2.53 -3.07 19.28
C THR A 271 -2.64 -3.94 20.54
N LEU A 272 -1.99 -5.10 20.60
CA LEU A 272 -1.96 -5.96 21.78
C LEU A 272 -0.82 -5.64 22.77
N ALA A 273 0.07 -4.69 22.45
CA ALA A 273 1.31 -4.48 23.20
C ALA A 273 1.08 -3.92 24.61
N GLY A 274 1.17 -4.80 25.61
CA GLY A 274 0.94 -4.47 27.03
C GLY A 274 -0.50 -4.72 27.50
N GLU A 275 -1.42 -5.02 26.57
CA GLU A 275 -2.85 -5.19 26.87
C GLU A 275 -3.16 -6.47 27.65
N ARG A 276 -4.25 -6.40 28.45
CA ARG A 276 -4.71 -7.52 29.28
C ARG A 276 -6.22 -7.62 29.34
N ALA A 277 -6.76 -8.82 29.14
CA ALA A 277 -8.17 -9.12 29.35
C ALA A 277 -8.34 -10.22 30.42
N ALA A 278 -9.32 -10.06 31.32
CA ALA A 278 -9.55 -10.98 32.45
C ALA A 278 -8.27 -11.32 33.26
N GLY A 279 -7.34 -10.37 33.38
CA GLY A 279 -6.05 -10.54 34.06
C GLY A 279 -4.96 -11.22 33.22
N ARG A 280 -5.28 -11.83 32.08
CA ARG A 280 -4.34 -12.51 31.17
C ARG A 280 -3.67 -11.51 30.21
N PRO A 281 -2.38 -11.65 29.88
CA PRO A 281 -1.75 -10.86 28.82
C PRO A 281 -2.28 -11.27 27.44
N LEU A 282 -2.43 -10.32 26.53
CA LEU A 282 -2.78 -10.60 25.13
C LEU A 282 -1.51 -10.72 24.29
N GLN A 283 -1.46 -11.71 23.40
CA GLN A 283 -0.25 -11.97 22.59
C GLN A 283 -0.59 -12.47 21.19
N LEU A 284 0.05 -11.90 20.17
CA LEU A 284 0.10 -12.50 18.83
C LEU A 284 1.11 -13.66 18.84
N ALA A 285 0.70 -14.82 18.34
CA ALA A 285 1.61 -15.96 18.15
C ALA A 285 2.63 -15.65 17.05
N SER A 286 3.89 -15.99 17.30
CA SER A 286 4.95 -15.90 16.28
C SER A 286 4.64 -16.82 15.09
N VAL A 287 5.22 -16.55 13.93
CA VAL A 287 4.96 -17.30 12.67
C VAL A 287 5.17 -18.81 12.86
N GLN A 288 6.14 -19.20 13.68
CA GLN A 288 6.49 -20.58 14.02
C GLN A 288 5.53 -21.23 15.03
N GLU A 289 4.76 -20.44 15.79
CA GLU A 289 3.86 -20.91 16.86
C GLU A 289 2.37 -20.94 16.47
N GLN A 290 1.99 -20.40 15.31
CA GLN A 290 0.57 -20.32 14.94
C GLN A 290 -0.08 -21.70 14.74
N THR A 291 0.71 -22.72 14.40
CA THR A 291 0.28 -24.12 14.26
C THR A 291 0.68 -24.97 15.47
N PRO A 292 -0.15 -25.94 15.91
CA PRO A 292 -1.49 -26.24 15.42
C PRO A 292 -2.51 -25.17 15.84
N TRP A 293 -3.48 -24.89 14.97
CA TRP A 293 -4.40 -23.75 15.13
C TRP A 293 -5.28 -23.84 16.37
N ARG A 294 -5.42 -25.06 16.94
CA ARG A 294 -6.06 -25.33 18.24
C ARG A 294 -5.41 -24.65 19.46
N ARG A 295 -4.21 -24.04 19.32
CA ARG A 295 -3.56 -23.24 20.38
C ARG A 295 -3.91 -21.75 20.32
N CYS A 296 -4.56 -21.32 19.25
CA CYS A 296 -5.09 -19.96 19.10
C CYS A 296 -6.38 -19.82 19.92
N HIS A 297 -6.58 -18.70 20.59
CA HIS A 297 -7.84 -18.37 21.27
C HIS A 297 -8.73 -17.52 20.34
N VAL A 298 -8.08 -16.64 19.57
CA VAL A 298 -8.65 -15.94 18.41
C VAL A 298 -7.83 -16.32 17.18
N LEU A 299 -8.49 -16.74 16.11
CA LEU A 299 -7.88 -17.10 14.83
C LEU A 299 -8.52 -16.27 13.72
N TYR A 300 -7.77 -15.33 13.16
CA TYR A 300 -8.17 -14.59 11.98
C TYR A 300 -7.76 -15.33 10.70
N LEU A 301 -8.72 -15.51 9.80
CA LEU A 301 -8.58 -16.09 8.47
C LEU A 301 -8.90 -15.01 7.44
N ASP A 302 -7.89 -14.59 6.69
CA ASP A 302 -8.03 -13.57 5.64
C ASP A 302 -8.63 -14.15 4.35
N HIS A 303 -9.40 -13.37 3.59
CA HIS A 303 -9.89 -13.75 2.27
C HIS A 303 -8.81 -14.32 1.33
N ARG A 304 -7.56 -13.86 1.43
CA ARG A 304 -6.42 -14.35 0.63
C ARG A 304 -6.02 -15.81 0.89
N VAL A 305 -6.60 -16.48 1.91
CA VAL A 305 -6.37 -17.91 2.19
C VAL A 305 -7.62 -18.78 2.05
N ALA A 306 -8.61 -18.35 1.25
CA ALA A 306 -9.87 -19.05 1.02
C ALA A 306 -9.72 -20.56 0.73
N GLU A 307 -8.75 -20.97 -0.10
CA GLU A 307 -8.48 -22.39 -0.41
C GLU A 307 -8.15 -23.24 0.84
N SER A 308 -7.51 -22.64 1.85
CA SER A 308 -7.21 -23.31 3.12
C SER A 308 -8.29 -23.13 4.18
N MET A 309 -9.24 -22.22 4.01
CA MET A 309 -10.26 -21.89 5.02
C MET A 309 -11.02 -23.13 5.50
N SER A 310 -11.58 -23.93 4.59
CA SER A 310 -12.36 -25.13 4.94
C SER A 310 -11.54 -26.17 5.71
N ARG A 311 -10.24 -26.30 5.41
CA ARG A 311 -9.31 -27.19 6.14
C ARG A 311 -9.03 -26.68 7.54
N VAL A 312 -8.80 -25.38 7.70
CA VAL A 312 -8.49 -24.77 9.01
C VAL A 312 -9.73 -24.75 9.91
N LEU A 313 -10.91 -24.41 9.36
CA LEU A 313 -12.20 -24.51 10.07
C LEU A 313 -12.53 -25.96 10.48
N ALA A 314 -12.14 -26.96 9.69
CA ALA A 314 -12.24 -28.36 10.09
C ALA A 314 -11.25 -28.73 11.20
N GLU A 315 -10.00 -28.24 11.16
CA GLU A 315 -9.01 -28.48 12.22
C GLU A 315 -9.48 -27.91 13.56
N VAL A 316 -9.98 -26.67 13.61
CA VAL A 316 -10.42 -26.03 14.87
C VAL A 316 -11.89 -26.29 15.25
N ARG A 317 -12.60 -27.17 14.52
CA ARG A 317 -13.99 -27.54 14.82
C ARG A 317 -14.13 -28.01 16.28
N GLU A 318 -15.07 -27.40 16.99
CA GLU A 318 -15.41 -27.65 18.40
C GLU A 318 -14.25 -27.43 19.41
N ALA A 319 -13.08 -26.96 18.95
CA ALA A 319 -12.07 -26.40 19.83
C ALA A 319 -12.49 -24.98 20.27
N PRO A 320 -12.07 -24.50 21.45
CA PRO A 320 -12.40 -23.16 21.95
C PRO A 320 -11.58 -22.06 21.25
N VAL A 321 -11.64 -22.02 19.92
CA VAL A 321 -10.97 -21.05 19.05
C VAL A 321 -12.03 -20.15 18.41
N LEU A 322 -12.00 -18.84 18.70
CA LEU A 322 -12.85 -17.88 18.01
C LEU A 322 -12.36 -17.69 16.58
N THR A 323 -13.09 -18.20 15.60
CA THR A 323 -12.77 -18.02 14.18
C THR A 323 -13.35 -16.71 13.66
N VAL A 324 -12.48 -15.86 13.12
CA VAL A 324 -12.80 -14.53 12.58
C VAL A 324 -12.34 -14.45 11.13
N GLY A 325 -13.07 -13.75 10.27
CA GLY A 325 -12.60 -13.36 8.92
C GLY A 325 -13.17 -12.03 8.45
N ASP A 326 -13.03 -11.75 7.16
CA ASP A 326 -13.46 -10.52 6.47
C ASP A 326 -14.56 -10.75 5.41
N THR A 327 -14.81 -11.99 4.97
CA THR A 327 -15.87 -12.35 4.02
C THR A 327 -17.12 -12.94 4.68
N GLN A 328 -18.28 -12.83 4.01
CA GLN A 328 -19.50 -13.54 4.43
C GLN A 328 -19.36 -15.06 4.33
N ASP A 329 -18.51 -15.54 3.43
CA ASP A 329 -18.30 -16.97 3.14
C ASP A 329 -17.76 -17.72 4.36
N LEU A 330 -16.99 -17.07 5.24
CA LEU A 330 -16.48 -17.69 6.46
C LEU A 330 -17.60 -18.12 7.41
N VAL A 331 -18.59 -17.26 7.71
CA VAL A 331 -19.75 -17.65 8.56
C VAL A 331 -20.70 -18.63 7.87
N GLN A 332 -20.70 -18.71 6.53
CA GLN A 332 -21.40 -19.75 5.77
C GLN A 332 -20.66 -21.11 5.83
N ALA A 333 -19.33 -21.09 5.84
CA ALA A 333 -18.45 -22.27 5.92
C ALA A 333 -18.28 -22.85 7.34
N GLY A 334 -19.00 -22.31 8.35
CA GLY A 334 -18.91 -22.75 9.74
C GLY A 334 -17.90 -21.99 10.61
N GLY A 335 -17.49 -20.78 10.20
CA GLY A 335 -16.82 -19.80 11.05
C GLY A 335 -17.79 -19.07 11.99
N MET A 336 -17.24 -18.39 13.00
CA MET A 336 -18.05 -17.76 14.06
C MET A 336 -18.34 -16.27 13.81
N VAL A 337 -17.37 -15.52 13.29
CA VAL A 337 -17.48 -14.05 13.13
C VAL A 337 -16.89 -13.59 11.79
N SER A 338 -17.62 -12.76 11.04
CA SER A 338 -17.09 -12.06 9.86
C SER A 338 -17.16 -10.56 10.05
N LEU A 339 -16.02 -9.87 9.97
CA LEU A 339 -15.89 -8.42 10.02
C LEU A 339 -16.01 -7.85 8.60
N VAL A 340 -17.25 -7.79 8.10
CA VAL A 340 -17.57 -7.35 6.74
C VAL A 340 -17.68 -5.82 6.66
N ARG A 341 -17.61 -5.27 5.44
CA ARG A 341 -17.92 -3.85 5.20
C ARG A 341 -19.41 -3.66 4.93
N GLU A 342 -20.08 -2.83 5.75
CA GLU A 342 -21.47 -2.39 5.58
C GLU A 342 -21.53 -0.86 5.72
N ASN A 343 -22.11 -0.18 4.73
CA ASN A 343 -22.19 1.30 4.66
C ASN A 343 -20.84 2.01 4.96
N GLY A 344 -19.77 1.60 4.29
CA GLY A 344 -18.41 2.13 4.47
C GLY A 344 -17.76 1.87 5.84
N ARG A 345 -18.29 0.96 6.67
CA ARG A 345 -17.77 0.65 8.02
C ARG A 345 -17.62 -0.85 8.24
N LEU A 346 -16.67 -1.26 9.10
CA LEU A 346 -16.57 -2.64 9.55
C LEU A 346 -17.73 -2.97 10.50
N HIS A 347 -18.48 -4.02 10.19
CA HIS A 347 -19.64 -4.50 10.93
C HIS A 347 -19.53 -6.02 11.18
N PRO A 348 -19.71 -6.51 12.42
CA PRO A 348 -19.66 -7.95 12.68
C PRO A 348 -20.93 -8.67 12.22
N MET A 349 -20.76 -9.73 11.43
CA MET A 349 -21.74 -10.81 11.29
C MET A 349 -21.35 -11.95 12.24
N ILE A 350 -22.29 -12.49 13.02
CA ILE A 350 -21.98 -13.49 14.08
C ILE A 350 -22.91 -14.70 13.98
N ASN A 351 -22.31 -15.90 13.87
CA ASN A 351 -22.96 -17.20 14.02
C ASN A 351 -22.79 -17.65 15.49
N ARG A 352 -23.80 -17.32 16.32
CA ARG A 352 -23.74 -17.50 17.78
C ARG A 352 -23.76 -18.98 18.18
N GLU A 353 -24.49 -19.78 17.43
CA GLU A 353 -24.72 -21.21 17.65
C GLU A 353 -23.42 -21.99 17.44
N THR A 354 -22.60 -21.60 16.45
CA THR A 354 -21.27 -22.17 16.22
C THR A 354 -20.28 -21.80 17.33
N ALA A 355 -20.31 -20.56 17.83
CA ALA A 355 -19.50 -20.17 18.98
C ALA A 355 -19.89 -20.97 20.24
N ALA A 356 -21.20 -21.14 20.48
CA ALA A 356 -21.70 -21.90 21.63
C ALA A 356 -21.26 -23.38 21.61
N ARG A 357 -21.19 -24.02 20.42
CA ARG A 357 -20.64 -25.40 20.27
C ARG A 357 -19.17 -25.52 20.65
N ALA A 358 -18.38 -24.46 20.43
CA ALA A 358 -16.99 -24.38 20.89
C ALA A 358 -16.84 -24.04 22.39
N GLY A 359 -17.95 -23.97 23.15
CA GLY A 359 -17.98 -23.52 24.53
C GLY A 359 -17.77 -22.00 24.70
N ILE A 360 -17.72 -21.24 23.61
CA ILE A 360 -17.43 -19.81 23.60
C ILE A 360 -18.73 -19.02 23.83
N GLN A 361 -18.75 -18.20 24.88
CA GLN A 361 -19.90 -17.35 25.22
C GLN A 361 -19.67 -15.92 24.76
N ILE A 362 -20.45 -15.47 23.77
CA ILE A 362 -20.41 -14.09 23.25
C ILE A 362 -21.39 -13.21 24.06
N SER A 363 -20.90 -12.09 24.58
CA SER A 363 -21.71 -11.19 25.40
C SER A 363 -22.85 -10.51 24.63
N SER A 364 -23.98 -10.30 25.30
CA SER A 364 -25.13 -9.60 24.72
C SER A 364 -24.85 -8.14 24.34
N LYS A 365 -23.74 -7.55 24.82
CA LYS A 365 -23.27 -6.22 24.39
C LYS A 365 -22.80 -6.25 22.93
N LEU A 366 -21.96 -7.22 22.57
CA LEU A 366 -21.46 -7.38 21.20
C LEU A 366 -22.56 -7.88 20.25
N LEU A 367 -23.41 -8.82 20.69
CA LEU A 367 -24.51 -9.34 19.87
C LEU A 367 -25.55 -8.27 19.46
N ARG A 368 -25.65 -7.13 20.18
CA ARG A 368 -26.49 -5.99 19.78
C ARG A 368 -25.85 -5.05 18.75
N LEU A 369 -24.55 -5.21 18.49
CA LEU A 369 -23.79 -4.42 17.52
C LEU A 369 -23.45 -5.25 16.27
N ALA A 370 -24.11 -6.39 16.08
CA ALA A 370 -23.78 -7.39 15.09
C ALA A 370 -25.02 -7.90 14.34
N THR A 371 -24.87 -8.26 13.08
CA THR A 371 -25.89 -8.99 12.32
C THR A 371 -25.79 -10.47 12.68
N LEU A 372 -26.83 -11.01 13.32
CA LEU A 372 -26.86 -12.42 13.71
C LEU A 372 -27.18 -13.30 12.49
N VAL A 373 -26.32 -14.27 12.23
CA VAL A 373 -26.47 -15.23 11.12
C VAL A 373 -27.21 -16.46 11.63
N PRO A 374 -28.45 -16.74 11.18
CA PRO A 374 -29.15 -17.95 11.56
C PRO A 374 -28.45 -19.17 10.95
N GLU A 375 -28.40 -20.26 11.70
CA GLU A 375 -27.80 -21.52 11.23
C GLU A 375 -28.46 -22.03 9.94
N SER A 376 -27.65 -22.26 8.91
CA SER A 376 -28.05 -22.98 7.70
C SER A 376 -28.44 -24.41 8.09
N ARG A 377 -29.75 -24.66 8.09
CA ARG A 377 -30.35 -25.94 8.49
C ARG A 377 -30.15 -27.01 7.41
N THR A 378 -28.90 -27.38 7.20
CA THR A 378 -28.45 -28.45 6.30
C THR A 378 -29.12 -29.77 6.72
N ARG A 379 -29.73 -30.45 5.74
CA ARG A 379 -30.37 -31.76 5.91
C ARG A 379 -29.39 -32.89 5.64
#